data_AF-A0A1M4SBG4-F1
#
_entry.id   AF-A0A1M4SBG4-F1
#
_cell.length_a   1.000
_cell.length_b   1.000
_cell.length_c   1.000
_cell.angle_alpha   90.00
_cell.angle_beta   90.00
_cell.angle_gamma   90.00
#
_symmetry.space_group_name_H-M   'P 1'
#
loop_
_entity.id
_entity.type
_entity.pdbx_description
1 polymer ?
#
loop_
_entity_poly.entity_id
_entity_poly.type
_entity_poly.pdbx_seq_one_letter_code
_entity_poly.pdbx_strand_id
1 'polypeptide(L)'
;MTQKSVDELAYSCLRLGRAFGEACELTNIEMPPHLAKDYRRLLERLLTGEILCIQELETIKVVARALRTSMNKRSPGYGDHTFLRHTDEDIIFDRDLELMRKAAERYKRLIEAHEVLKDRLTALSWANFKLAQA
;
A
#
# COMPACT_ATOMS: atom_id res chain seq x y z
N MET A 1 -21.49 12.15 1.92
CA MET A 1 -20.30 11.67 2.64
C MET A 1 -19.70 12.83 3.40
N THR A 2 -19.53 12.73 4.72
CA THR A 2 -18.83 13.72 5.54
C THR A 2 -17.35 13.74 5.17
N GLN A 3 -16.76 14.93 5.07
CA GLN A 3 -15.35 15.06 4.70
C GLN A 3 -14.47 14.63 5.87
N LYS A 4 -13.61 13.64 5.66
CA LYS A 4 -12.72 13.13 6.69
C LYS A 4 -11.73 14.20 7.17
N SER A 5 -11.48 14.19 8.48
CA SER A 5 -10.39 14.94 9.12
C SER A 5 -9.03 14.35 8.76
N VAL A 6 -7.96 15.12 9.02
CA VAL A 6 -6.58 14.63 8.85
C VAL A 6 -6.33 13.42 9.74
N ASP A 7 -6.82 13.44 10.98
CA ASP A 7 -6.63 12.36 11.94
C ASP A 7 -7.31 11.06 11.48
N GLU A 8 -8.52 11.14 10.94
CA GLU A 8 -9.22 9.98 10.36
C GLU A 8 -8.51 9.41 9.13
N LEU A 9 -7.90 10.27 8.31
CA LEU A 9 -7.11 9.85 7.14
C LEU A 9 -5.78 9.22 7.56
N ALA A 10 -5.09 9.80 8.54
CA ALA A 10 -3.87 9.23 9.11
C ALA A 10 -4.15 7.87 9.75
N TYR A 11 -5.20 7.75 10.57
CA TYR A 11 -5.65 6.48 11.13
C TYR A 11 -5.98 5.45 10.04
N SER A 12 -6.64 5.87 8.95
CA SER A 12 -6.92 4.99 7.82
C SER A 12 -5.64 4.45 7.18
N CYS A 13 -4.62 5.31 6.99
CA CYS A 13 -3.31 4.90 6.46
C CYS A 13 -2.62 3.89 7.38
N LEU A 14 -2.61 4.13 8.70
CA LEU A 14 -2.01 3.20 9.66
C LEU A 14 -2.68 1.82 9.63
N ARG A 15 -4.02 1.80 9.65
CA ARG A 15 -4.79 0.55 9.62
C ARG A 15 -4.58 -0.22 8.31
N LEU A 16 -4.54 0.48 7.18
CA LEU A 16 -4.28 -0.13 5.87
C LEU A 16 -2.82 -0.58 5.73
N GLY A 17 -1.88 0.17 6.31
CA GLY A 17 -0.47 -0.17 6.37
C GLY A 17 -0.26 -1.49 7.10
N ARG A 18 -0.84 -1.64 8.29
CA ARG A 18 -0.80 -2.91 9.04
C ARG A 18 -1.41 -4.06 8.24
N ALA A 19 -2.61 -3.86 7.67
CA ALA A 19 -3.26 -4.89 6.87
C ALA A 19 -2.45 -5.30 5.62
N PHE A 20 -1.71 -4.35 5.03
CA PHE A 20 -0.77 -4.64 3.95
C PHE A 20 0.45 -5.41 4.45
N GLY A 21 1.05 -5.01 5.57
CA GLY A 21 2.17 -5.71 6.21
C GLY A 21 1.82 -7.17 6.55
N GLU A 22 0.69 -7.39 7.23
CA GLU A 22 0.17 -8.74 7.53
C GLU A 22 -0.05 -9.57 6.27
N ALA A 23 -0.62 -8.98 5.22
CA ALA A 23 -0.81 -9.68 3.95
C ALA A 23 0.54 -10.04 3.30
N CYS A 24 1.53 -9.15 3.36
CA CYS A 24 2.87 -9.39 2.85
C CYS A 24 3.61 -10.50 3.61
N GLU A 25 3.45 -10.62 4.93
CA GLU A 25 4.03 -11.74 5.70
C GLU A 25 3.45 -13.10 5.32
N LEU A 26 2.17 -13.13 4.94
CA LEU A 26 1.51 -14.35 4.46
C LEU A 26 1.93 -14.73 3.04
N THR A 27 2.48 -13.78 2.28
CA THR A 27 2.96 -14.03 0.93
C THR A 27 4.44 -14.38 0.97
N ASN A 28 4.81 -15.55 0.44
CA ASN A 28 6.21 -15.95 0.25
C ASN A 28 6.85 -15.21 -0.95
N ILE A 29 6.79 -13.87 -0.96
CA ILE A 29 7.38 -13.07 -2.04
C ILE A 29 8.90 -13.05 -1.86
N GLU A 30 9.60 -13.49 -2.89
CA GLU A 30 11.05 -13.37 -2.93
C GLU A 30 11.46 -11.93 -3.26
N MET A 31 12.11 -11.28 -2.30
CA MET A 31 12.73 -9.97 -2.51
C MET A 31 14.20 -10.14 -2.93
N PRO A 32 14.71 -9.31 -3.87
CA PRO A 32 16.12 -9.32 -4.22
C PRO A 32 17.02 -9.13 -2.98
N PRO A 33 18.18 -9.80 -2.88
CA PRO A 33 19.01 -9.75 -1.67
C PRO A 33 19.39 -8.34 -1.21
N HIS A 34 19.64 -7.42 -2.14
CA HIS A 34 19.98 -6.04 -1.85
C HIS A 34 18.82 -5.21 -1.25
N LEU A 35 17.57 -5.69 -1.37
CA LEU A 35 16.36 -5.06 -0.83
C LEU A 35 15.80 -5.78 0.40
N ALA A 36 16.32 -6.94 0.75
CA ALA A 36 15.77 -7.77 1.83
C ALA A 36 15.78 -7.05 3.20
N LYS A 37 16.82 -6.24 3.47
CA LYS A 37 16.91 -5.45 4.70
C LYS A 37 15.84 -4.34 4.75
N ASP A 38 15.69 -3.62 3.65
CA ASP A 38 14.70 -2.53 3.54
C ASP A 38 13.27 -3.08 3.59
N TYR A 39 13.04 -4.25 2.99
CA TYR A 39 11.76 -4.95 3.06
C TYR A 39 11.41 -5.36 4.49
N ARG A 40 12.35 -5.96 5.23
CA ARG A 40 12.11 -6.36 6.62
C ARG A 40 11.80 -5.14 7.50
N ARG A 41 12.59 -4.07 7.35
CA ARG A 41 12.36 -2.82 8.06
C ARG A 41 10.98 -2.22 7.72
N LEU A 42 10.58 -2.25 6.45
CA LEU A 42 9.25 -1.81 6.04
C LEU A 42 8.15 -2.61 6.75
N LEU A 43 8.25 -3.95 6.77
CA LEU A 43 7.25 -4.80 7.43
C LEU A 43 7.15 -4.48 8.93
N GLU A 44 8.28 -4.36 9.63
CA GLU A 44 8.31 -3.99 11.05
C GLU A 44 7.53 -2.69 11.29
N ARG A 45 7.79 -1.65 10.49
CA ARG A 45 7.11 -0.33 10.62
C ARG A 45 5.63 -0.38 10.28
N LEU A 46 5.24 -1.13 9.24
CA LEU A 46 3.84 -1.31 8.87
C LEU A 46 3.05 -2.01 9.99
N LEU A 47 3.64 -3.02 10.62
CA LEU A 47 3.01 -3.80 11.68
C LEU A 47 2.89 -3.00 12.98
N THR A 48 3.92 -2.25 13.36
CA THR A 48 3.90 -1.37 14.55
C THR A 48 2.97 -0.17 14.37
N GLY A 49 2.54 0.13 13.14
CA GLY A 49 1.65 1.26 12.86
C GLY A 49 2.38 2.59 12.91
N GLU A 50 3.63 2.61 12.46
CA GLU A 50 4.38 3.85 12.30
C GLU A 50 3.96 4.62 11.05
N ILE A 51 4.11 5.94 11.11
CA ILE A 51 3.88 6.81 9.96
C ILE A 51 5.02 6.59 8.95
N LEU A 52 4.63 6.22 7.73
CA LEU A 52 5.54 5.96 6.62
C LEU A 52 6.14 7.27 6.09
N CYS A 53 7.45 7.29 5.89
CA CYS A 53 8.16 8.36 5.20
C CYS A 53 8.26 8.08 3.69
N ILE A 54 8.79 9.06 2.94
CA ILE A 54 8.96 8.95 1.48
C ILE A 54 9.73 7.69 1.09
N GLN A 55 10.77 7.32 1.84
CA GLN A 55 11.57 6.14 1.55
C GLN A 55 10.74 4.85 1.68
N GLU A 56 9.90 4.72 2.72
CA GLU A 56 9.00 3.57 2.84
C GLU A 56 8.02 3.48 1.68
N LEU A 57 7.48 4.60 1.22
CA LEU A 57 6.55 4.61 0.08
C LEU A 57 7.23 4.10 -1.20
N GLU A 58 8.50 4.44 -1.42
CA GLU A 58 9.28 3.89 -2.53
C GLU A 58 9.54 2.39 -2.34
N THR A 59 9.88 1.93 -1.13
CA THR A 59 10.00 0.49 -0.84
C THR A 59 8.68 -0.25 -1.08
N ILE A 60 7.54 0.33 -0.68
CA ILE A 60 6.21 -0.25 -0.92
C ILE A 60 5.93 -0.43 -2.42
N LYS A 61 6.31 0.55 -3.27
CA LYS A 61 6.20 0.41 -4.74
C LYS A 61 7.06 -0.73 -5.27
N VAL A 62 8.24 -0.95 -4.69
CA VAL A 62 9.10 -2.07 -5.07
C VAL A 62 8.47 -3.41 -4.68
N VAL A 63 7.87 -3.52 -3.48
CA VAL A 63 7.10 -4.70 -3.06
C VAL A 63 5.92 -4.95 -4.00
N ALA A 64 5.20 -3.90 -4.40
CA ALA A 64 4.11 -4.02 -5.37
C ALA A 64 4.56 -4.56 -6.74
N ARG A 65 5.73 -4.15 -7.23
CA ARG A 65 6.32 -4.71 -8.45
C ARG A 65 6.67 -6.18 -8.27
N ALA A 66 7.27 -6.55 -7.13
CA ALA A 66 7.61 -7.94 -6.83
C ALA A 66 6.36 -8.84 -6.73
N LEU A 67 5.28 -8.35 -6.12
CA LEU A 67 3.96 -8.98 -6.11
C LEU A 67 3.47 -9.24 -7.54
N ARG A 68 3.41 -8.18 -8.36
CA ARG A 68 2.95 -8.26 -9.75
C ARG A 68 3.75 -9.28 -10.56
N THR A 69 5.08 -9.26 -10.46
CA THR A 69 5.95 -10.22 -11.13
C THR A 69 5.71 -11.64 -10.64
N SER A 70 5.56 -11.86 -9.33
CA SER A 70 5.33 -13.18 -8.76
C SER A 70 3.98 -13.76 -9.15
N MET A 71 2.93 -12.93 -9.18
CA MET A 71 1.62 -13.31 -9.70
C MET A 71 1.68 -13.69 -11.18
N ASN A 72 2.35 -12.90 -12.01
CA ASN A 72 2.51 -13.18 -13.44
C ASN A 72 3.35 -14.44 -13.73
N LYS A 73 4.29 -14.80 -12.85
CA LYS A 73 5.02 -16.08 -12.95
C LYS A 73 4.10 -17.29 -12.71
N ARG A 74 3.10 -17.16 -11.85
CA ARG A 74 2.14 -18.24 -11.54
C ARG A 74 0.97 -18.29 -12.51
N SER A 75 0.42 -17.13 -12.85
CA SER A 75 -0.69 -16.95 -13.77
C SER A 75 -0.38 -15.78 -14.71
N PRO A 76 0.12 -16.05 -15.94
CA PRO A 76 0.55 -15.02 -16.87
C PRO A 76 -0.52 -13.96 -17.12
N GLY A 77 -0.15 -12.68 -16.95
CA GLY A 77 -1.04 -11.53 -17.14
C GLY A 77 -1.98 -11.23 -15.96
N TYR A 78 -2.13 -12.13 -14.99
CA TYR A 78 -3.04 -11.94 -13.87
C TYR A 78 -2.55 -10.87 -12.87
N GLY A 79 -1.24 -10.79 -12.66
CA GLY A 79 -0.63 -9.69 -11.90
C GLY A 79 -0.92 -8.35 -12.55
N ASP A 80 -0.79 -8.23 -13.88
CA ASP A 80 -1.13 -7.00 -14.59
C ASP A 80 -2.61 -6.64 -14.41
N HIS A 81 -3.50 -7.62 -14.55
CA HIS A 81 -4.93 -7.48 -14.34
C HIS A 81 -5.26 -6.96 -12.93
N THR A 82 -4.65 -7.56 -11.90
CA THR A 82 -4.88 -7.23 -10.47
C THR A 82 -4.50 -5.78 -10.15
N PHE A 83 -3.43 -5.26 -10.76
CA PHE A 83 -3.01 -3.88 -10.52
C PHE A 83 -3.77 -2.86 -11.38
N LEU A 84 -4.53 -3.28 -12.39
CA LEU A 84 -5.36 -2.42 -13.24
C LEU A 84 -6.83 -2.36 -12.82
N ARG A 85 -7.34 -3.38 -12.12
CA ARG A 85 -8.76 -3.50 -11.76
C ARG A 85 -8.93 -3.96 -10.32
N HIS A 86 -10.11 -3.74 -9.74
CA HIS A 86 -10.50 -4.41 -8.50
C HIS A 86 -10.77 -5.88 -8.80
N THR A 87 -10.18 -6.76 -7.99
CA THR A 87 -10.25 -8.22 -8.13
C THR A 87 -10.84 -8.87 -6.89
N ASP A 88 -11.57 -8.10 -6.07
CA ASP A 88 -12.18 -8.59 -4.82
C ASP A 88 -13.19 -9.72 -5.05
N GLU A 89 -13.76 -9.82 -6.25
CA GLU A 89 -14.76 -10.81 -6.66
C GLU A 89 -14.18 -12.00 -7.43
N ASP A 90 -12.87 -11.99 -7.72
CA ASP A 90 -12.22 -13.05 -8.49
C ASP A 90 -12.20 -14.36 -7.68
N ILE A 91 -12.62 -15.45 -8.32
CA ILE A 91 -12.57 -16.79 -7.72
C ILE A 91 -11.21 -17.43 -8.02
N ILE A 92 -10.31 -17.42 -7.03
CA ILE A 92 -8.97 -18.02 -7.14
C ILE A 92 -8.87 -19.29 -6.29
N PHE A 93 -8.53 -20.41 -6.94
CA PHE A 93 -8.27 -21.69 -6.26
C PHE A 93 -6.81 -21.86 -5.82
N ASP A 94 -5.85 -21.23 -6.51
CA ASP A 94 -4.44 -21.20 -6.08
C ASP A 94 -4.31 -20.31 -4.84
N ARG A 95 -4.04 -20.97 -3.70
CA ARG A 95 -3.90 -20.30 -2.40
C ARG A 95 -2.83 -19.21 -2.41
N ASP A 96 -1.67 -19.47 -3.00
CA ASP A 96 -0.57 -18.51 -3.00
C ASP A 96 -0.90 -17.31 -3.89
N LEU A 97 -1.56 -17.56 -5.02
CA LEU A 97 -2.04 -16.51 -5.92
C LEU A 97 -3.10 -15.63 -5.23
N GLU A 98 -4.01 -16.24 -4.47
CA GLU A 98 -5.04 -15.52 -3.69
C GLU A 98 -4.43 -14.67 -2.57
N LEU A 99 -3.39 -15.18 -1.89
CA LEU A 99 -2.65 -14.41 -0.88
C LEU A 99 -1.96 -13.19 -1.52
N MET A 100 -1.32 -13.38 -2.67
CA MET A 100 -0.69 -12.27 -3.41
C MET A 100 -1.71 -11.25 -3.92
N ARG A 101 -2.85 -11.70 -4.44
CA ARG A 101 -3.95 -10.82 -4.86
C ARG A 101 -4.47 -9.98 -3.69
N LYS A 102 -4.71 -10.60 -2.53
CA LYS A 102 -5.10 -9.89 -1.31
C LYS A 102 -4.08 -8.84 -0.91
N ALA A 103 -2.78 -9.17 -0.92
CA ALA A 103 -1.73 -8.20 -0.63
C ALA A 103 -1.73 -7.02 -1.63
N ALA A 104 -1.93 -7.28 -2.93
CA ALA A 104 -2.05 -6.25 -3.95
C ALA A 104 -3.29 -5.34 -3.75
N GLU A 105 -4.44 -5.89 -3.36
CA GLU A 105 -5.62 -5.08 -3.01
C GLU A 105 -5.38 -4.20 -1.77
N ARG A 106 -4.68 -4.71 -0.75
CA ARG A 106 -4.29 -3.89 0.41
C ARG A 106 -3.33 -2.77 0.04
N TYR A 107 -2.36 -3.05 -0.82
CA TYR A 107 -1.46 -2.04 -1.38
C TYR A 107 -2.24 -0.92 -2.08
N LYS A 108 -3.18 -1.25 -2.98
CA LYS A 108 -3.96 -0.24 -3.73
C LYS A 108 -4.70 0.68 -2.78
N ARG A 109 -5.43 0.12 -1.82
CA ARG A 109 -6.17 0.88 -0.81
C ARG A 109 -5.26 1.75 0.05
N LEU A 110 -4.05 1.26 0.40
CA LEU A 110 -3.07 2.03 1.17
C LEU A 110 -2.57 3.25 0.37
N ILE A 111 -2.21 3.07 -0.90
CA ILE A 111 -1.74 4.17 -1.75
C ILE A 111 -2.84 5.21 -1.95
N GLU A 112 -4.07 4.78 -2.24
CA GLU A 112 -5.22 5.67 -2.37
C GLU A 112 -5.44 6.49 -1.08
N ALA A 113 -5.41 5.84 0.09
CA ALA A 113 -5.58 6.52 1.37
C ALA A 113 -4.45 7.53 1.64
N HIS A 114 -3.22 7.17 1.28
CA HIS A 114 -2.06 8.04 1.43
C HIS A 114 -2.13 9.26 0.50
N GLU A 115 -2.57 9.09 -0.74
CA GLU A 115 -2.78 10.19 -1.69
C GLU A 115 -3.84 11.17 -1.17
N VAL A 116 -4.97 10.66 -0.67
CA VAL A 116 -6.02 11.52 -0.08
C VAL A 116 -5.51 12.27 1.15
N LEU A 117 -4.70 11.63 2.02
CA LEU A 117 -4.07 12.31 3.16
C LEU A 117 -3.13 13.43 2.70
N LYS A 118 -2.27 13.15 1.71
CA LYS A 118 -1.33 14.13 1.14
C LYS A 118 -2.05 15.33 0.54
N ASP A 119 -3.12 15.08 -0.22
CA ASP A 119 -3.93 16.14 -0.82
C ASP A 119 -4.60 17.01 0.25
N ARG A 120 -5.10 16.38 1.32
CA ARG A 120 -5.70 17.09 2.46
C ARG A 120 -4.69 17.98 3.19
N LEU A 121 -3.50 17.48 3.47
CA LEU A 121 -2.42 18.25 4.09
C LEU A 121 -1.98 19.42 3.19
N THR A 122 -1.89 19.18 1.89
CA THR A 122 -1.54 20.21 0.90
C THR A 122 -2.61 21.31 0.87
N ALA A 123 -3.90 20.93 0.83
CA ALA A 123 -5.00 21.90 0.87
C ALA A 123 -4.99 22.76 2.14
N LEU A 124 -4.71 22.17 3.30
CA LEU A 124 -4.56 22.92 4.56
C LEU A 124 -3.38 23.89 4.53
N SER A 125 -2.23 23.44 4.02
CA SER A 125 -1.05 24.31 3.86
C SER A 125 -1.36 25.52 2.97
N TRP A 126 -2.08 25.31 1.87
CA TRP A 126 -2.47 26.39 0.96
C TRP A 126 -3.49 27.35 1.58
N ALA A 127 -4.46 26.84 2.34
CA ALA A 127 -5.43 27.67 3.04
C ALA A 127 -4.74 28.56 4.10
N ASN A 128 -3.82 27.99 4.88
CA ASN A 128 -3.05 28.72 5.88
C ASN A 128 -2.15 29.79 5.25
N PHE A 129 -1.52 29.47 4.12
CA PHE A 129 -0.71 30.43 3.37
C PHE A 129 -1.54 31.62 2.88
N LYS A 130 -2.75 31.39 2.36
CA LYS A 130 -3.65 32.46 1.94
C LYS A 130 -4.12 33.34 3.11
N LEU A 131 -4.41 32.73 4.26
CA LEU A 131 -4.79 33.47 5.46
C LEU A 131 -3.64 34.35 6.00
N ALA A 132 -2.39 33.91 5.85
CA ALA A 132 -1.22 34.69 6.26
C ALA A 132 -0.89 35.86 5.31
N GLN A 133 -1.51 35.92 4.12
CA GLN A 133 -1.35 37.00 3.14
C GLN A 133 -2.50 38.02 3.15
N ALA A 134 -3.58 37.74 3.89
CA ALA A 134 -4.75 38.59 4.03
C ALA A 134 -4.65 39.45 5.30
#